data_AF-A0A945X4P2-F1
#
_entry.id   AF-A0A945X4P2-F1
#
_cell.length_a   1.000
_cell.length_b   1.000
_cell.length_c   1.000
_cell.angle_alpha   90.00
_cell.angle_beta   90.00
_cell.angle_gamma   90.00
#
_symmetry.space_group_name_H-M   'P 1'
#
loop_
_entity.id
_entity.type
_entity.pdbx_description
1 polymer ?
#
loop_
_entity_poly.entity_id
_entity_poly.type
_entity_poly.pdbx_seq_one_letter_code
_entity_poly.pdbx_strand_id
1 'polypeptide(L)'
;MGKILDDLGPDGARPNTPDTQMFYRYLRFFDGICASHTSGTDMGTDWRDNDPKVEPIVEIYQGDRQSYERPGGPRTNTGEYSIGGWRPMGFVSRALKKGLRLGFQSSSDHISTHMSYCNVYAEAPTREAILDAMKRRRVYGATDNIIADVRCGEHFMGEEFTVTTAPTLSIRLIGTAPFAEVVIVKDDQYVYSSFPGKPRVEFEWTDEDAVPGKTSYYYIRGTQEGTTETRTVKSLLGGKTTMDFNNGEIVWVSPMWITLKP
;
A
#
# COMPACT_ATOMS: atom_id res chain seq x y z
N MET A 1 -25.66 -1.67 -26.14
CA MET A 1 -24.25 -2.13 -26.17
C MET A 1 -23.41 -1.00 -25.62
N GLY A 2 -23.17 -1.05 -24.31
CA GLY A 2 -22.49 0.03 -23.59
C GLY A 2 -21.03 0.11 -24.01
N LYS A 3 -20.45 1.31 -23.92
CA LYS A 3 -19.00 1.50 -24.09
C LYS A 3 -18.24 0.47 -23.26
N ILE A 4 -17.08 0.04 -23.75
CA ILE A 4 -16.18 -0.79 -22.95
C ILE A 4 -15.88 0.04 -21.69
N LEU A 5 -15.98 -0.56 -20.49
CA LEU A 5 -15.82 0.17 -19.22
C LEU A 5 -14.48 0.90 -19.12
N ASP A 6 -13.51 0.47 -19.94
CA ASP A 6 -12.19 1.05 -20.12
C ASP A 6 -12.21 2.41 -20.83
N ASP A 7 -13.27 2.72 -21.59
CA ASP A 7 -13.46 4.00 -22.29
C ASP A 7 -14.03 5.11 -21.36
N LEU A 8 -14.46 4.74 -20.15
CA LEU A 8 -14.96 5.71 -19.18
C LEU A 8 -13.77 6.46 -18.58
N GLY A 9 -13.94 7.77 -18.39
CA GLY A 9 -12.97 8.58 -17.66
C GLY A 9 -12.72 8.06 -16.24
N PRO A 10 -11.65 8.53 -15.57
CA PRO A 10 -11.28 8.09 -14.23
C PRO A 10 -12.44 8.14 -13.21
N ASP A 11 -13.25 9.20 -13.28
CA ASP A 11 -14.37 9.43 -12.36
C ASP A 11 -15.72 8.98 -12.94
N GLY A 12 -15.69 8.29 -14.09
CA GLY A 12 -16.88 7.71 -14.69
C GLY A 12 -17.50 6.66 -13.75
N ALA A 13 -18.80 6.82 -13.48
CA ALA A 13 -19.55 5.85 -12.69
C ALA A 13 -19.52 4.48 -13.38
N ARG A 14 -19.07 3.47 -12.64
CA ARG A 14 -19.00 2.08 -13.09
C ARG A 14 -19.90 1.24 -12.19
N PRO A 15 -20.77 0.40 -12.76
CA PRO A 15 -21.56 -0.51 -11.96
C PRO A 15 -20.65 -1.54 -11.27
N ASN A 16 -21.06 -1.96 -10.08
CA ASN A 16 -20.43 -3.05 -9.34
C ASN A 16 -20.34 -4.31 -10.21
N THR A 17 -19.28 -5.08 -10.01
CA THR A 17 -19.07 -6.33 -10.74
C THR A 17 -19.85 -7.46 -10.08
N PRO A 18 -20.80 -8.13 -10.76
CA PRO A 18 -21.62 -9.17 -10.15
C PRO A 18 -20.82 -10.30 -9.50
N ASP A 19 -19.71 -10.71 -10.11
CA ASP A 19 -18.84 -11.79 -9.63
C ASP A 19 -18.09 -11.37 -8.36
N THR A 20 -17.55 -10.15 -8.30
CA THR A 20 -16.94 -9.61 -7.08
C THR A 20 -17.94 -9.53 -5.93
N GLN A 21 -19.16 -9.07 -6.21
CA GLN A 21 -20.23 -9.01 -5.21
C GLN A 21 -20.64 -10.41 -4.72
N MET A 22 -20.66 -11.42 -5.61
CA MET A 22 -20.88 -12.81 -5.23
C MET A 22 -19.74 -13.33 -4.34
N PHE A 23 -18.50 -13.04 -4.69
CA PHE A 23 -17.33 -13.46 -3.92
C PHE A 23 -17.31 -12.82 -2.52
N TYR A 24 -17.63 -11.52 -2.39
CA TYR A 24 -17.75 -10.88 -1.08
C TYR A 24 -18.84 -11.51 -0.21
N ARG A 25 -20.00 -11.88 -0.78
CA ARG A 25 -21.04 -12.61 -0.04
C ARG A 25 -20.55 -13.97 0.44
N TYR A 26 -19.81 -14.69 -0.39
CA TYR A 26 -19.17 -15.96 -0.02
C TYR A 26 -18.18 -15.77 1.12
N LEU A 27 -17.27 -14.79 1.03
CA LEU A 27 -16.29 -14.50 2.08
C LEU A 27 -16.97 -14.11 3.40
N ARG A 28 -18.03 -13.30 3.35
CA ARG A 28 -18.80 -12.96 4.56
C ARG A 28 -19.41 -14.19 5.24
N PHE A 29 -19.94 -15.12 4.44
CA PHE A 29 -20.52 -16.35 4.97
C PHE A 29 -19.49 -17.23 5.69
N PHE A 30 -18.27 -17.31 5.14
CA PHE A 30 -17.18 -18.12 5.70
C PHE A 30 -16.22 -17.36 6.62
N ASP A 31 -16.52 -16.09 6.93
CA ASP A 31 -15.65 -15.20 7.69
C ASP A 31 -14.21 -15.12 7.11
N GLY A 32 -14.13 -15.16 5.78
CA GLY A 32 -12.89 -15.08 5.00
C GLY A 32 -12.54 -13.64 4.61
N ILE A 33 -11.31 -13.47 4.11
CA ILE A 33 -10.84 -12.22 3.51
C ILE A 33 -10.15 -12.48 2.16
N CYS A 34 -10.06 -11.44 1.34
CA CYS A 34 -9.28 -11.38 0.12
C CYS A 34 -8.44 -10.10 0.09
N ALA A 35 -7.59 -10.00 -0.93
CA ALA A 35 -6.82 -8.81 -1.25
C ALA A 35 -6.81 -8.65 -2.76
N SER A 36 -6.91 -7.42 -3.27
CA SER A 36 -6.68 -7.17 -4.69
C SER A 36 -5.22 -7.52 -5.02
N HIS A 37 -5.06 -8.39 -6.01
CA HIS A 37 -3.78 -8.80 -6.56
C HIS A 37 -3.37 -7.86 -7.70
N THR A 38 -2.08 -7.52 -7.76
CA THR A 38 -1.45 -6.71 -8.83
C THR A 38 -2.32 -5.56 -9.35
N SER A 39 -2.79 -4.74 -8.41
CA SER A 39 -3.94 -3.84 -8.60
C SER A 39 -3.83 -2.89 -9.80
N GLY A 40 -2.62 -2.45 -10.16
CA GLY A 40 -2.36 -1.57 -11.31
C GLY A 40 -2.16 -2.26 -12.67
N THR A 41 -2.56 -3.52 -12.83
CA THR A 41 -2.34 -4.36 -14.03
C THR A 41 -3.65 -4.92 -14.62
N ASP A 42 -3.59 -5.71 -15.69
CA ASP A 42 -4.77 -6.31 -16.34
C ASP A 42 -5.51 -7.33 -15.45
N MET A 43 -4.89 -7.76 -14.34
CA MET A 43 -5.50 -8.64 -13.32
C MET A 43 -6.10 -7.86 -12.15
N GLY A 44 -5.91 -6.53 -12.15
CA GLY A 44 -6.19 -5.67 -11.02
C GLY A 44 -7.62 -5.14 -10.96
N THR A 45 -7.76 -3.94 -10.41
CA THR A 45 -9.06 -3.33 -10.11
C THR A 45 -9.04 -1.85 -10.46
N ASP A 46 -10.20 -1.22 -10.52
CA ASP A 46 -10.36 0.23 -10.55
C ASP A 46 -10.98 0.79 -9.26
N TRP A 47 -11.06 -0.06 -8.23
CA TRP A 47 -11.63 0.26 -6.93
C TRP A 47 -13.10 0.70 -7.00
N ARG A 48 -13.87 0.16 -7.94
CA ARG A 48 -15.34 0.35 -7.95
C ARG A 48 -16.04 -0.47 -6.87
N ASP A 49 -15.50 -1.66 -6.58
CA ASP A 49 -15.96 -2.58 -5.57
C ASP A 49 -14.91 -2.60 -4.44
N ASN A 50 -15.36 -2.53 -3.19
CA ASN A 50 -14.59 -2.88 -2.00
C ASN A 50 -15.58 -3.11 -0.84
N ASP A 51 -15.37 -4.18 -0.09
CA ASP A 51 -16.06 -4.40 1.18
C ASP A 51 -15.01 -4.49 2.28
N PRO A 52 -14.82 -3.45 3.11
CA PRO A 52 -13.74 -3.39 4.10
C PRO A 52 -13.73 -4.53 5.12
N LYS A 53 -14.82 -5.29 5.25
CA LYS A 53 -14.85 -6.46 6.14
C LYS A 53 -14.18 -7.69 5.54
N VAL A 54 -14.25 -7.85 4.22
CA VAL A 54 -13.72 -9.03 3.52
C VAL A 54 -12.59 -8.70 2.57
N GLU A 55 -12.36 -7.44 2.23
CA GLU A 55 -11.19 -6.96 1.51
C GLU A 55 -10.49 -5.84 2.31
N PRO A 56 -9.93 -6.17 3.49
CA PRO A 56 -9.32 -5.18 4.38
C PRO A 56 -7.91 -4.78 3.95
N ILE A 57 -7.25 -5.54 3.07
CA ILE A 57 -5.85 -5.34 2.70
C ILE A 57 -5.66 -5.40 1.18
N VAL A 58 -4.52 -4.89 0.72
CA VAL A 58 -4.14 -4.84 -0.70
C VAL A 58 -2.70 -5.24 -0.92
N GLU A 59 -2.45 -5.97 -2.01
CA GLU A 59 -1.10 -6.15 -2.55
C GLU A 59 -0.56 -4.82 -3.09
N ILE A 60 0.27 -4.14 -2.28
CA ILE A 60 0.90 -2.89 -2.70
C ILE A 60 2.13 -3.15 -3.57
N TYR A 61 2.76 -4.31 -3.42
CA TYR A 61 3.94 -4.72 -4.18
C TYR A 61 3.95 -6.24 -4.42
N GLN A 62 4.39 -6.63 -5.61
CA GLN A 62 4.57 -8.04 -5.99
C GLN A 62 5.98 -8.24 -6.57
N GLY A 63 6.75 -9.20 -6.04
CA GLY A 63 8.19 -9.36 -6.28
C GLY A 63 8.63 -9.74 -7.69
N ASP A 64 7.80 -10.45 -8.45
CA ASP A 64 7.95 -10.76 -9.89
C ASP A 64 7.50 -9.60 -10.80
N ARG A 65 6.89 -8.57 -10.20
CA ARG A 65 6.37 -7.39 -10.91
C ARG A 65 6.87 -6.12 -10.23
N GLN A 66 5.95 -5.29 -9.76
CA GLN A 66 6.18 -3.88 -9.47
C GLN A 66 5.35 -3.42 -8.26
N SER A 67 5.60 -2.18 -7.84
CA SER A 67 4.78 -1.46 -6.87
C SER A 67 3.54 -0.89 -7.54
N TYR A 68 2.44 -0.89 -6.80
CA TYR A 68 1.15 -0.27 -7.16
C TYR A 68 0.76 0.83 -6.17
N GLU A 69 1.70 1.32 -5.36
CA GLU A 69 1.48 2.38 -4.38
C GLU A 69 0.88 3.63 -5.05
N ARG A 70 1.65 4.27 -5.94
CA ARG A 70 1.27 5.54 -6.57
C ARG A 70 2.11 5.86 -7.81
N PRO A 71 1.57 6.62 -8.78
CA PRO A 71 2.36 7.09 -9.93
C PRO A 71 3.66 7.77 -9.50
N GLY A 72 4.77 7.38 -10.13
CA GLY A 72 6.10 7.94 -9.84
C GLY A 72 6.72 7.48 -8.51
N GLY A 73 6.09 6.54 -7.80
CA GLY A 73 6.66 5.93 -6.59
C GLY A 73 7.81 4.95 -6.90
N PRO A 74 8.60 4.58 -5.89
CA PRO A 74 9.65 3.56 -6.01
C PRO A 74 9.13 2.25 -6.62
N ARG A 75 9.87 1.69 -7.57
CA ARG A 75 9.55 0.44 -8.30
C ARG A 75 8.14 0.40 -8.91
N THR A 76 7.50 1.55 -9.12
CA THR A 76 6.12 1.60 -9.62
C THR A 76 6.06 1.36 -11.12
N ASN A 77 5.01 0.66 -11.57
CA ASN A 77 4.75 0.49 -12.99
C ASN A 77 4.37 1.79 -13.70
N THR A 78 4.59 1.84 -15.02
CA THR A 78 4.28 2.99 -15.86
C THR A 78 3.56 2.57 -17.13
N GLY A 79 2.99 3.55 -17.86
CA GLY A 79 2.40 3.31 -19.16
C GLY A 79 3.40 2.82 -20.22
N GLU A 80 4.70 3.08 -20.02
CA GLU A 80 5.76 2.54 -20.87
C GLU A 80 6.21 1.15 -20.42
N TYR A 81 6.23 0.87 -19.11
CA TYR A 81 6.73 -0.38 -18.58
C TYR A 81 5.88 -0.88 -17.41
N SER A 82 5.06 -1.89 -17.71
CA SER A 82 4.27 -2.61 -16.72
C SER A 82 4.28 -4.10 -17.02
N ILE A 83 4.76 -4.91 -16.08
CA ILE A 83 4.69 -6.37 -16.18
C ILE A 83 3.26 -6.79 -15.83
N GLY A 84 2.49 -7.27 -16.81
CA GLY A 84 1.09 -7.68 -16.63
C GLY A 84 0.05 -6.71 -17.17
N GLY A 85 0.45 -5.76 -18.01
CA GLY A 85 -0.45 -4.75 -18.56
C GLY A 85 -0.57 -3.53 -17.66
N TRP A 86 -1.21 -2.48 -18.18
CA TRP A 86 -1.22 -1.15 -17.57
C TRP A 86 -2.66 -0.72 -17.27
N ARG A 87 -2.98 -0.63 -15.97
CA ARG A 87 -4.28 -0.19 -15.46
C ARG A 87 -4.07 0.85 -14.35
N PRO A 88 -3.81 2.13 -14.69
CA PRO A 88 -3.47 3.17 -13.70
C PRO A 88 -4.62 3.54 -12.76
N MET A 89 -5.85 3.10 -13.04
CA MET A 89 -6.97 3.26 -12.11
C MET A 89 -6.81 2.41 -10.85
N GLY A 90 -5.99 1.37 -10.91
CA GLY A 90 -5.75 0.45 -9.82
C GLY A 90 -4.68 0.85 -8.83
N PHE A 91 -4.03 2.02 -8.99
CA PHE A 91 -3.10 2.49 -7.97
C PHE A 91 -3.75 2.59 -6.58
N VAL A 92 -3.04 2.12 -5.55
CA VAL A 92 -3.53 2.11 -4.16
C VAL A 92 -3.79 3.53 -3.65
N SER A 93 -2.97 4.51 -4.03
CA SER A 93 -3.22 5.93 -3.78
C SER A 93 -4.60 6.42 -4.27
N ARG A 94 -5.13 5.86 -5.37
CA ARG A 94 -6.51 6.17 -5.82
C ARG A 94 -7.56 5.54 -4.90
N ALA A 95 -7.32 4.31 -4.43
CA ALA A 95 -8.19 3.66 -3.45
C ALA A 95 -8.29 4.49 -2.17
N LEU A 96 -7.15 4.96 -1.65
CA LEU A 96 -7.10 5.79 -0.44
C LEU A 96 -7.81 7.14 -0.65
N LYS A 97 -7.65 7.79 -1.80
CA LYS A 97 -8.41 9.01 -2.15
C LYS A 97 -9.92 8.80 -2.25
N LYS A 98 -10.36 7.60 -2.65
CA LYS A 98 -11.76 7.19 -2.61
C LYS A 98 -12.27 6.90 -1.18
N GLY A 99 -11.39 6.96 -0.19
CA GLY A 99 -11.69 6.64 1.19
C GLY A 99 -11.69 5.13 1.47
N LEU A 100 -11.07 4.27 0.67
CA LEU A 100 -11.00 2.85 1.04
C LEU A 100 -10.05 2.66 2.22
N ARG A 101 -10.39 1.70 3.08
CA ARG A 101 -9.62 1.35 4.29
C ARG A 101 -8.83 0.08 4.02
N LEU A 102 -7.59 0.25 3.57
CA LEU A 102 -6.73 -0.83 3.10
C LEU A 102 -5.43 -0.90 3.88
N GLY A 103 -5.14 -2.04 4.49
CA GLY A 103 -3.80 -2.37 4.97
C GLY A 103 -2.90 -2.84 3.83
N PHE A 104 -1.60 -2.69 3.98
CA PHE A 104 -0.63 -3.00 2.93
C PHE A 104 0.03 -4.35 3.16
N GLN A 105 0.10 -5.15 2.10
CA GLN A 105 0.90 -6.38 2.07
C GLN A 105 1.76 -6.43 0.80
N SER A 106 2.87 -7.17 0.88
CA SER A 106 3.72 -7.50 -0.26
C SER A 106 3.84 -9.01 -0.44
N SER A 107 3.88 -9.48 -1.68
CA SER A 107 3.98 -10.92 -1.99
C SER A 107 5.12 -11.20 -2.99
N SER A 108 5.81 -12.35 -2.87
CA SER A 108 6.87 -12.70 -3.81
C SER A 108 6.25 -13.18 -5.14
N ASP A 109 5.40 -14.22 -5.10
CA ASP A 109 4.58 -14.76 -6.21
C ASP A 109 5.34 -15.20 -7.49
N HIS A 110 4.75 -16.16 -8.23
CA HIS A 110 5.35 -16.80 -9.42
C HIS A 110 6.76 -17.39 -9.14
N ILE A 111 7.77 -16.93 -9.89
CA ILE A 111 9.16 -17.38 -9.77
C ILE A 111 9.95 -16.54 -8.74
N SER A 112 9.38 -15.44 -8.26
CA SER A 112 9.99 -14.64 -7.20
C SER A 112 9.77 -15.37 -5.87
N THR A 113 10.87 -15.63 -5.16
CA THR A 113 10.86 -16.32 -3.88
C THR A 113 11.71 -15.52 -2.90
N HIS A 114 11.26 -15.41 -1.64
CA HIS A 114 12.00 -14.78 -0.54
C HIS A 114 12.38 -13.29 -0.72
N MET A 115 11.61 -12.52 -1.49
CA MET A 115 11.88 -11.10 -1.78
C MET A 115 10.75 -10.15 -1.38
N SER A 116 9.67 -10.66 -0.78
CA SER A 116 8.50 -9.85 -0.41
C SER A 116 7.66 -10.53 0.64
N TYR A 117 7.29 -9.77 1.65
CA TYR A 117 6.71 -10.26 2.89
C TYR A 117 5.43 -9.49 3.24
N CYS A 118 4.36 -10.23 3.51
CA CYS A 118 3.23 -9.76 4.28
C CYS A 118 3.57 -9.98 5.75
N ASN A 119 3.96 -8.91 6.44
CA ASN A 119 4.28 -8.96 7.85
C ASN A 119 3.02 -8.70 8.67
N VAL A 120 2.75 -9.53 9.66
CA VAL A 120 1.50 -9.51 10.42
C VAL A 120 1.80 -9.41 11.91
N TYR A 121 1.23 -8.40 12.57
CA TYR A 121 1.27 -8.25 14.02
C TYR A 121 0.13 -9.06 14.65
N ALA A 122 0.40 -10.34 14.88
CA ALA A 122 -0.53 -11.28 15.49
C ALA A 122 -0.18 -11.56 16.96
N GLU A 123 -1.19 -11.79 17.80
CA GLU A 123 -1.00 -12.13 19.23
C GLU A 123 -0.40 -13.53 19.44
N ALA A 124 -0.54 -14.42 18.44
CA ALA A 124 0.03 -15.75 18.41
C ALA A 124 0.33 -16.18 16.97
N PRO A 125 1.28 -17.11 16.74
CA PRO A 125 1.57 -17.66 15.41
C PRO A 125 0.54 -18.73 15.02
N THR A 126 -0.76 -18.42 15.15
CA THR A 126 -1.87 -19.30 14.76
C THR A 126 -2.62 -18.70 13.57
N ARG A 127 -3.27 -19.56 12.79
CA ARG A 127 -4.08 -19.13 11.64
C ARG A 127 -5.14 -18.11 12.06
N GLU A 128 -5.78 -18.33 13.19
CA GLU A 128 -6.85 -17.48 13.73
C GLU A 128 -6.33 -16.10 14.12
N ALA A 129 -5.20 -16.03 14.82
CA ALA A 129 -4.60 -14.76 15.24
C ALA A 129 -4.03 -13.98 14.05
N ILE A 130 -3.44 -14.66 13.06
CA ILE A 130 -2.99 -14.04 11.81
C ILE A 130 -4.19 -13.47 11.04
N LEU A 131 -5.27 -14.24 10.90
CA LEU A 131 -6.47 -13.79 10.19
C LEU A 131 -7.15 -12.60 10.89
N ASP A 132 -7.24 -12.61 12.22
CA ASP A 132 -7.75 -11.47 12.99
C ASP A 132 -6.89 -10.21 12.80
N ALA A 133 -5.57 -10.34 12.88
CA ALA A 133 -4.66 -9.23 12.63
C ALA A 133 -4.79 -8.66 11.20
N MET A 134 -4.93 -9.51 10.18
CA MET A 134 -5.18 -9.09 8.80
C MET A 134 -6.53 -8.37 8.66
N LYS A 135 -7.60 -8.88 9.29
CA LYS A 135 -8.92 -8.21 9.33
C LYS A 135 -8.86 -6.83 9.97
N ARG A 136 -8.03 -6.68 11.00
CA ARG A 136 -7.76 -5.40 11.69
C ARG A 136 -6.72 -4.53 10.98
N ARG A 137 -6.20 -4.96 9.82
CA ARG A 137 -5.14 -4.27 9.05
C ARG A 137 -3.84 -4.05 9.83
N ARG A 138 -3.56 -4.89 10.84
CA ARG A 138 -2.29 -4.89 11.59
C ARG A 138 -1.20 -5.60 10.79
N VAL A 139 -0.98 -5.10 9.58
CA VAL A 139 -0.09 -5.67 8.58
C VAL A 139 0.80 -4.60 7.98
N TYR A 140 1.89 -4.99 7.36
CA TYR A 140 2.67 -4.11 6.50
C TYR A 140 3.39 -4.91 5.42
N GLY A 141 3.65 -4.27 4.29
CA GLY A 141 4.39 -4.85 3.18
C GLY A 141 5.87 -4.50 3.27
N ALA A 142 6.75 -5.47 3.04
CA ALA A 142 8.20 -5.21 2.92
C ALA A 142 8.81 -6.06 1.81
N THR A 143 9.90 -5.60 1.20
CA THR A 143 10.64 -6.34 0.17
C THR A 143 11.89 -7.04 0.71
N ASP A 144 12.13 -6.94 2.02
CA ASP A 144 13.17 -7.68 2.75
C ASP A 144 12.71 -7.86 4.22
N ASN A 145 13.54 -8.45 5.08
CA ASN A 145 13.32 -8.63 6.51
C ASN A 145 13.40 -7.30 7.28
N ILE A 146 12.53 -6.35 6.92
CA ILE A 146 12.42 -5.03 7.52
C ILE A 146 11.36 -5.08 8.62
N ILE A 147 11.70 -4.58 9.81
CA ILE A 147 10.77 -4.43 10.93
C ILE A 147 10.19 -3.01 10.89
N ALA A 148 8.87 -2.90 11.04
CA ALA A 148 8.19 -1.61 11.12
C ALA A 148 7.11 -1.59 12.20
N ASP A 149 7.31 -0.77 13.24
CA ASP A 149 6.32 -0.48 14.29
C ASP A 149 6.00 1.01 14.23
N VAL A 150 4.76 1.34 13.89
CA VAL A 150 4.29 2.73 13.83
C VAL A 150 3.03 2.87 14.66
N ARG A 151 3.02 3.88 15.52
CA ARG A 151 1.96 4.11 16.50
C ARG A 151 1.55 5.57 16.58
N CYS A 152 0.37 5.81 17.15
CA CYS A 152 -0.09 7.12 17.59
C CYS A 152 -0.66 6.98 19.00
N GLY A 153 0.16 7.27 20.02
CA GLY A 153 -0.15 6.87 21.41
C GLY A 153 -0.30 5.35 21.51
N GLU A 154 -1.43 4.89 22.05
CA GLU A 154 -1.74 3.45 22.17
C GLU A 154 -2.23 2.82 20.85
N HIS A 155 -2.54 3.63 19.83
CA HIS A 155 -3.08 3.14 18.58
C HIS A 155 -2.01 2.60 17.65
N PHE A 156 -2.38 1.53 16.96
CA PHE A 156 -1.49 0.79 16.08
C PHE A 156 -1.74 1.15 14.61
N MET A 157 -0.73 0.94 13.76
CA MET A 157 -0.91 1.04 12.30
C MET A 157 -2.07 0.17 11.80
N GLY A 158 -2.83 0.67 10.81
CA GLY A 158 -4.04 0.01 10.30
C GLY A 158 -5.36 0.43 10.99
N GLU A 159 -5.28 1.05 12.18
CA GLU A 159 -6.45 1.44 12.96
C GLU A 159 -7.13 2.73 12.46
N GLU A 160 -8.41 2.88 12.78
CA GLU A 160 -9.21 4.10 12.59
C GLU A 160 -9.71 4.56 13.96
N PHE A 161 -9.36 5.80 14.36
CA PHE A 161 -9.61 6.30 15.71
C PHE A 161 -9.69 7.83 15.76
N THR A 162 -9.94 8.36 16.97
CA THR A 162 -10.12 9.79 17.23
C THR A 162 -9.18 10.27 18.33
N VAL A 163 -8.55 11.43 18.12
CA VAL A 163 -7.64 12.09 19.06
C VAL A 163 -8.17 13.47 19.46
N THR A 164 -7.75 13.98 20.62
CA THR A 164 -8.15 15.31 21.13
C THR A 164 -7.11 16.40 20.91
N THR A 165 -5.91 16.03 20.46
CA THR A 165 -4.79 16.92 20.14
C THR A 165 -4.21 16.52 18.79
N ALA A 166 -3.38 17.38 18.20
CA ALA A 166 -2.65 17.05 16.98
C ALA A 166 -2.01 15.65 17.09
N PRO A 167 -2.17 14.77 16.08
CA PRO A 167 -1.68 13.41 16.17
C PRO A 167 -0.16 13.39 16.08
N THR A 168 0.47 12.73 17.05
CA THR A 168 1.91 12.44 17.05
C THR A 168 2.12 10.98 16.70
N LEU A 169 2.79 10.74 15.57
CA LEU A 169 3.19 9.43 15.12
C LEU A 169 4.56 9.09 15.71
N SER A 170 4.70 7.92 16.31
CA SER A 170 5.99 7.31 16.66
C SER A 170 6.36 6.33 15.55
N ILE A 171 7.48 6.57 14.87
CA ILE A 171 7.95 5.78 13.74
C ILE A 171 9.19 5.02 14.16
N ARG A 172 9.16 3.68 14.07
CA ARG A 172 10.32 2.83 14.26
C ARG A 172 10.49 1.85 13.11
N LEU A 173 11.57 2.00 12.36
CA LEU A 173 11.96 1.13 11.25
C LEU A 173 13.35 0.52 11.51
N ILE A 174 13.48 -0.79 11.27
CA ILE A 174 14.76 -1.52 11.34
C ILE A 174 14.94 -2.26 10.01
N GLY A 175 15.84 -1.76 9.18
CA GLY A 175 16.15 -2.32 7.88
C GLY A 175 17.36 -3.24 7.90
N THR A 176 17.51 -4.01 6.82
CA THR A 176 18.68 -4.85 6.50
C THR A 176 19.87 -4.08 5.93
N ALA A 177 19.69 -2.78 5.68
CA ALA A 177 20.59 -1.81 5.05
C ALA A 177 20.18 -0.38 5.48
N PRO A 178 21.00 0.66 5.26
CA PRO A 178 20.63 2.03 5.59
C PRO A 178 19.38 2.53 4.86
N PHE A 179 18.52 3.31 5.54
CA PHE A 179 17.40 3.99 4.88
C PHE A 179 17.90 5.21 4.11
N ALA A 180 17.71 5.21 2.79
CA ALA A 180 17.96 6.35 1.92
C ALA A 180 16.89 7.43 2.12
N GLU A 181 15.63 7.03 2.28
CA GLU A 181 14.50 7.94 2.48
C GLU A 181 13.45 7.31 3.41
N VAL A 182 12.89 8.12 4.31
CA VAL A 182 11.65 7.78 5.04
C VAL A 182 10.67 8.92 4.86
N VAL A 183 9.48 8.62 4.33
CA VAL A 183 8.41 9.59 4.10
C VAL A 183 7.16 9.28 4.91
N ILE A 184 6.46 10.33 5.32
CA ILE A 184 5.09 10.27 5.85
C ILE A 184 4.15 10.83 4.78
N VAL A 185 3.16 10.04 4.39
CA VAL A 185 2.12 10.42 3.44
C VAL A 185 0.83 10.70 4.19
N LYS A 186 0.32 11.93 4.10
CA LYS A 186 -0.99 12.36 4.60
C LYS A 186 -1.88 12.76 3.43
N ASP A 187 -3.05 12.14 3.31
CA ASP A 187 -4.04 12.50 2.27
C ASP A 187 -3.43 12.63 0.85
N ASP A 188 -2.57 11.67 0.48
CA ASP A 188 -1.81 11.58 -0.79
C ASP A 188 -0.67 12.61 -0.96
N GLN A 189 -0.41 13.42 0.05
CA GLN A 189 0.72 14.37 0.05
C GLN A 189 1.86 13.85 0.91
N TYR A 190 3.10 13.99 0.44
CA TYR A 190 4.27 13.82 1.31
C TYR A 190 4.31 15.02 2.25
N VAL A 191 4.09 14.79 3.55
CA VAL A 191 4.09 15.85 4.57
C VAL A 191 5.37 15.85 5.41
N TYR A 192 6.17 14.80 5.30
CA TYR A 192 7.49 14.69 5.88
C TYR A 192 8.38 13.80 5.02
N SER A 193 9.65 14.17 4.91
CA SER A 193 10.71 13.35 4.35
C SER A 193 11.97 13.50 5.20
N SER A 194 12.67 12.39 5.42
CA SER A 194 14.00 12.37 6.00
C SER A 194 14.92 11.47 5.21
N PHE A 195 16.23 11.70 5.31
CA PHE A 195 17.28 10.93 4.62
C PHE A 195 18.27 10.38 5.64
N PRO A 196 17.92 9.32 6.39
CA PRO A 196 18.65 8.98 7.61
C PRO A 196 20.05 8.42 7.39
N GLY A 197 20.31 7.73 6.27
CA GLY A 197 21.60 7.10 5.99
C GLY A 197 22.02 6.07 7.06
N LYS A 198 21.05 5.44 7.74
CA LYS A 198 21.27 4.47 8.81
C LYS A 198 20.21 3.37 8.81
N PRO A 199 20.54 2.13 9.23
CA PRO A 199 19.63 0.98 9.16
C PRO A 199 18.53 1.02 10.24
N ARG A 200 18.69 1.85 11.27
CA ARG A 200 17.71 2.02 12.34
C ARG A 200 17.21 3.45 12.38
N VAL A 201 15.91 3.62 12.21
CA VAL A 201 15.23 4.92 12.22
C VAL A 201 14.18 4.90 13.33
N GLU A 202 14.25 5.88 14.22
CA GLU A 202 13.34 6.04 15.35
C GLU A 202 13.16 7.53 15.59
N PHE A 203 11.93 8.03 15.43
CA PHE A 203 11.59 9.43 15.65
C PHE A 203 10.09 9.61 15.86
N GLU A 204 9.70 10.76 16.39
CA GLU A 204 8.30 11.19 16.48
C GLU A 204 8.04 12.34 15.50
N TRP A 205 6.83 12.38 14.94
CA TRP A 205 6.37 13.46 14.07
C TRP A 205 4.94 13.83 14.43
N THR A 206 4.69 15.12 14.65
CA THR A 206 3.36 15.65 14.95
C THR A 206 2.81 16.39 13.74
N ASP A 207 1.55 16.10 13.40
CA ASP A 207 0.81 16.85 12.38
C ASP A 207 0.23 18.13 12.97
N GLU A 208 1.05 19.18 13.06
CA GLU A 208 0.62 20.50 13.53
C GLU A 208 -0.46 21.13 12.62
N ASP A 209 -0.54 20.66 11.37
CA ASP A 209 -1.55 21.08 10.37
C ASP A 209 -2.78 20.14 10.35
N ALA A 210 -3.00 19.36 11.41
CA ALA A 210 -4.21 18.56 11.55
C ALA A 210 -5.44 19.46 11.71
N VAL A 211 -6.48 19.19 10.92
CA VAL A 211 -7.69 20.03 10.90
C VAL A 211 -8.74 19.44 11.86
N PRO A 212 -9.20 20.20 12.87
CA PRO A 212 -10.28 19.75 13.75
C PRO A 212 -11.53 19.35 12.97
N GLY A 213 -12.15 18.23 13.37
CA GLY A 213 -13.32 17.64 12.71
C GLY A 213 -13.02 16.87 11.42
N LYS A 214 -11.76 16.82 10.96
CA LYS A 214 -11.35 16.09 9.76
C LYS A 214 -10.73 14.73 10.12
N THR A 215 -11.09 13.70 9.36
CA THR A 215 -10.33 12.44 9.29
C THR A 215 -9.28 12.55 8.19
N SER A 216 -8.02 12.31 8.55
CA SER A 216 -6.90 12.18 7.59
C SER A 216 -6.30 10.79 7.70
N TYR A 217 -5.76 10.27 6.59
CA TYR A 217 -4.99 9.03 6.63
C TYR A 217 -3.48 9.31 6.61
N TYR A 218 -2.71 8.48 7.30
CA TYR A 218 -1.26 8.60 7.41
C TYR A 218 -0.62 7.24 7.17
N TYR A 219 0.30 7.14 6.21
CA TYR A 219 1.11 5.94 6.03
C TYR A 219 2.59 6.29 5.86
N ILE A 220 3.46 5.33 6.21
CA ILE A 220 4.92 5.52 6.18
C ILE A 220 5.49 4.64 5.08
N ARG A 221 6.41 5.21 4.28
CA ARG A 221 7.25 4.43 3.38
C ARG A 221 8.71 4.66 3.72
N GLY A 222 9.46 3.58 3.91
CA GLY A 222 10.91 3.60 3.99
C GLY A 222 11.52 2.97 2.73
N THR A 223 12.49 3.64 2.13
CA THR A 223 13.29 3.14 1.00
C THR A 223 14.74 3.04 1.47
N GLN A 224 15.33 1.85 1.34
CA GLN A 224 16.71 1.58 1.71
C GLN A 224 17.66 1.94 0.56
N GLU A 225 18.92 2.19 0.91
CA GLU A 225 19.99 2.38 -0.07
C GLU A 225 20.13 1.14 -0.95
N GLY A 226 20.38 1.38 -2.22
CA GLY A 226 20.58 0.34 -3.22
C GLY A 226 21.43 0.87 -4.37
N THR A 227 21.65 0.02 -5.36
CA THR A 227 22.29 0.37 -6.62
C THR A 227 21.23 0.66 -7.68
N THR A 228 21.46 1.73 -8.44
CA THR A 228 20.66 2.04 -9.62
C THR A 228 21.37 1.49 -10.87
N GLU A 229 20.65 0.71 -11.65
CA GLU A 229 21.09 0.26 -12.96
C GLU A 229 20.18 0.79 -14.06
N THR A 230 20.76 1.40 -15.08
CA THR A 230 20.03 1.79 -16.29
C THR A 230 19.94 0.59 -17.23
N ARG A 231 18.72 0.18 -17.58
CA ARG A 231 18.49 -0.95 -18.49
C ARG A 231 17.54 -0.56 -19.61
N THR A 232 17.74 -1.15 -20.78
CA THR A 232 16.81 -1.05 -21.91
C THR A 232 15.83 -2.21 -21.87
N VAL A 233 14.54 -1.90 -21.71
CA VAL A 233 13.43 -2.87 -21.61
C VAL A 233 12.44 -2.70 -22.76
N LYS A 234 11.60 -3.70 -22.99
CA LYS A 234 10.50 -3.62 -23.96
C LYS A 234 9.44 -2.65 -23.44
N SER A 235 9.01 -1.71 -24.29
CA SER A 235 7.94 -0.77 -23.96
C SER A 235 6.56 -1.33 -24.34
N LEU A 236 5.55 -1.05 -23.52
CA LEU A 236 4.14 -1.30 -23.82
C LEU A 236 3.63 -0.40 -24.95
N LEU A 237 4.29 0.73 -25.22
CA LEU A 237 3.98 1.62 -26.36
C LEU A 237 4.63 1.14 -27.67
N GLY A 238 5.32 0.01 -27.65
CA GLY A 238 6.08 -0.53 -28.77
C GLY A 238 7.57 -0.17 -28.70
N GLY A 239 8.41 -1.01 -29.29
CA GLY A 239 9.87 -0.83 -29.29
C GLY A 239 10.51 -1.07 -27.92
N LYS A 240 11.58 -0.31 -27.63
CA LYS A 240 12.37 -0.38 -26.41
C LYS A 240 12.45 0.98 -25.74
N THR A 241 12.47 1.02 -24.42
CA THR A 241 12.68 2.23 -23.61
C THR A 241 13.83 1.98 -22.62
N THR A 242 14.56 3.02 -22.26
CA THR A 242 15.68 2.94 -21.32
C THR A 242 15.27 3.63 -20.03
N MET A 243 15.40 2.93 -18.90
CA MET A 243 15.02 3.46 -17.60
C MET A 243 15.89 2.90 -16.47
N ASP A 244 15.83 3.58 -15.33
CA ASP A 244 16.60 3.26 -14.14
C ASP A 244 15.84 2.30 -13.22
N PHE A 245 16.55 1.29 -12.74
CA PHE A 245 16.07 0.30 -11.80
C PHE A 245 16.89 0.39 -10.52
N ASN A 246 16.25 0.81 -9.43
CA ASN A 246 16.89 0.83 -8.11
C ASN A 246 16.45 -0.40 -7.30
N ASN A 247 17.43 -1.15 -6.79
CA ASN A 247 17.19 -2.36 -6.00
C ASN A 247 17.17 -2.11 -4.47
N GLY A 248 17.12 -0.85 -4.02
CA GLY A 248 16.95 -0.52 -2.60
C GLY A 248 15.63 -1.06 -2.09
N GLU A 249 15.66 -1.77 -0.96
CA GLU A 249 14.50 -2.45 -0.40
C GLU A 249 13.53 -1.48 0.27
N ILE A 250 12.25 -1.85 0.32
CA ILE A 250 11.16 -0.93 0.59
C ILE A 250 10.23 -1.53 1.63
N VAL A 251 9.75 -0.69 2.54
CA VAL A 251 8.70 -1.00 3.49
C VAL A 251 7.55 -0.02 3.35
N TRP A 252 6.32 -0.54 3.33
CA TRP A 252 5.08 0.23 3.34
C TRP A 252 4.27 -0.14 4.58
N VAL A 253 4.24 0.78 5.54
CA VAL A 253 3.45 0.63 6.77
C VAL A 253 2.00 0.95 6.48
N SER A 254 1.07 0.11 6.96
CA SER A 254 -0.37 0.32 6.73
C SER A 254 -0.85 1.69 7.22
N PRO A 255 -1.81 2.32 6.52
CA PRO A 255 -2.32 3.61 6.93
C PRO A 255 -3.05 3.54 8.27
N MET A 256 -2.99 4.63 9.04
CA MET A 256 -3.93 4.92 10.11
C MET A 256 -4.91 5.98 9.63
N TRP A 257 -6.17 5.90 10.07
CA TRP A 257 -7.18 6.94 9.84
C TRP A 257 -7.48 7.67 11.13
N ILE A 258 -7.01 8.90 11.25
CA ILE A 258 -7.04 9.65 12.50
C ILE A 258 -7.97 10.84 12.35
N THR A 259 -8.94 10.94 13.26
CA THR A 259 -9.85 12.09 13.34
C THR A 259 -9.43 12.99 14.49
N LEU A 260 -9.12 14.26 14.21
CA LEU A 260 -8.94 15.26 15.26
C LEU A 260 -10.32 15.75 15.71
N LYS A 261 -10.63 15.72 17.02
CA LYS A 261 -11.90 16.27 17.51
C LYS A 261 -12.01 17.77 17.19
N PRO A 262 -13.24 18.28 16.91
CA PRO A 262 -13.52 19.69 16.74
C PRO A 262 -13.08 20.56 17.93
#